data_AF-A0A5C8JE27-F1
#
_entry.id   AF-A0A5C8JE27-F1
#
_cell.length_a   1.000
_cell.length_b   1.000
_cell.length_c   1.000
_cell.angle_alpha   90.00
_cell.angle_beta   90.00
_cell.angle_gamma   90.00
#
_symmetry.space_group_name_H-M   'P 1'
#
loop_
_entity.id
_entity.type
_entity.pdbx_description
1 polymer ?
#
loop_
_entity_poly.entity_id
_entity_poly.type
_entity_poly.pdbx_seq_one_letter_code
_entity_poly.pdbx_strand_id
1 'polypeptide(L)'
;MAVEWAPPAYAGFAGREGFDAPTVVALLVAAPVKAAFLWLILRAPARGPLDRREKALRGVLYLAVADGLVLWYPIALLPDAVDMAFQLALWAAIDVLFLLVIRWRSGMLRAAAGAMFAVELVVMTDELLDDLDLPELGAGGIVAPIFMLGGVAGILITVIGQWRDGRWSRGTLTAGWLSVGVYALVLPLDILLDTIPGDGLAVSVLMEAVILVSTVWIAATAREMPKEDRLADLPPAGQRAIRVAVAAVAVLPVIAQIHPEQAAHLTHTGWSMDCYDRPSFGDLKPEERDAAFLCLARSRDGGVPPIFPDSLSDQGVLSYARALCRAKDRGEQTAILTRAGSARPAWGADPWDLVYVCPEIIGATHPELLRSTAEKKAASDAYLAERNASCRDPWPRTKGVVQATATYFLFADGDAGYLVHDPGDPAAGEAAERATDKVYDDSAGIGVARSAVLIGHIEDVIDLCLTVKALRTAPPRRTAGWDQVNEVPIVSRSGRLTVPEMGDGEVGAGAPMPNLAIAGKGRYRLRVYVRVGDAGEEHLVVVFPGASRKRVELKRWTAR
;
A
#
# COMPACT_ATOMS: atom_id res chain seq x y z
N MET A 1 13.33 12.93 -23.18
CA MET A 1 12.32 13.02 -22.11
C MET A 1 11.16 12.16 -22.55
N ALA A 2 11.07 10.94 -22.04
CA ALA A 2 9.88 10.11 -22.21
C ALA A 2 8.95 10.47 -21.05
N VAL A 3 7.78 11.02 -21.36
CA VAL A 3 6.73 11.26 -20.37
C VAL A 3 6.30 9.90 -19.86
N GLU A 4 6.41 9.69 -18.56
CA GLU A 4 5.98 8.48 -17.89
C GLU A 4 4.46 8.56 -17.73
N TRP A 5 3.74 7.72 -18.47
CA TRP A 5 2.28 7.71 -18.45
C TRP A 5 1.82 6.90 -17.23
N ALA A 6 1.37 7.59 -16.19
CA ALA A 6 0.56 6.97 -15.16
C ALA A 6 -0.80 6.59 -15.75
N PRO A 7 -1.34 5.38 -15.49
CA PRO A 7 -2.72 5.09 -15.85
C PRO A 7 -3.65 6.05 -15.08
N PRO A 8 -4.80 6.44 -15.66
CA PRO A 8 -5.75 7.30 -14.97
C PRO A 8 -6.16 6.66 -13.64
N ALA A 9 -6.34 7.49 -12.61
CA ALA A 9 -6.60 7.08 -11.22
C ALA A 9 -7.75 6.05 -11.06
N TYR A 10 -8.63 5.94 -12.06
CA TYR A 10 -9.73 4.99 -12.12
C TYR A 10 -9.32 3.49 -12.24
N ALA A 11 -8.07 3.18 -12.58
CA ALA A 11 -7.62 1.78 -12.68
C ALA A 11 -7.26 1.13 -11.32
N GLY A 12 -7.14 1.93 -10.24
CA GLY A 12 -6.83 1.44 -8.89
C GLY A 12 -7.99 0.74 -8.17
N PHE A 13 -9.20 0.75 -8.75
CA PHE A 13 -10.42 0.33 -8.06
C PHE A 13 -10.85 -1.12 -8.31
N ALA A 14 -10.15 -1.87 -9.17
CA ALA A 14 -10.39 -3.30 -9.37
C ALA A 14 -9.65 -4.11 -8.30
N GLY A 15 -10.14 -4.07 -7.06
CA GLY A 15 -9.70 -4.96 -5.99
C GLY A 15 -9.90 -6.44 -6.35
N ARG A 16 -9.05 -7.30 -5.82
CA ARG A 16 -9.03 -8.76 -6.08
C ARG A 16 -10.25 -9.49 -5.48
N GLU A 17 -11.03 -8.81 -4.65
CA GLU A 17 -12.38 -9.20 -4.24
C GLU A 17 -13.33 -8.66 -5.31
N GLY A 18 -13.94 -9.53 -6.13
CA GLY A 18 -14.79 -9.10 -7.25
C GLY A 18 -15.90 -8.10 -6.85
N PHE A 19 -16.52 -7.47 -7.85
CA PHE A 19 -17.55 -6.44 -7.64
C PHE A 19 -18.57 -6.84 -6.57
N ASP A 20 -18.81 -5.93 -5.62
CA ASP A 20 -19.85 -6.13 -4.62
C ASP A 20 -21.24 -6.23 -5.30
N ALA A 21 -22.17 -6.90 -4.62
CA ALA A 21 -23.53 -7.10 -5.14
C ALA A 21 -24.20 -5.82 -5.66
N PRO A 22 -24.13 -4.64 -4.99
CA PRO A 22 -24.73 -3.43 -5.52
C PRO A 22 -24.04 -2.94 -6.80
N THR A 23 -22.72 -3.07 -6.94
CA THR A 23 -22.00 -2.73 -8.18
C THR A 23 -22.39 -3.67 -9.32
N VAL A 24 -22.50 -4.98 -9.07
CA VAL A 24 -22.96 -5.93 -10.10
C VAL A 24 -24.37 -5.59 -10.55
N VAL A 25 -25.29 -5.28 -9.63
CA VAL A 25 -26.65 -4.86 -9.98
C VAL A 25 -26.65 -3.55 -10.74
N ALA A 26 -25.86 -2.56 -10.32
CA ALA A 26 -25.74 -1.27 -11.01
C ALA A 26 -25.23 -1.45 -12.44
N LEU A 27 -24.20 -2.29 -12.65
CA LEU A 27 -23.68 -2.60 -13.99
C LEU A 27 -24.71 -3.33 -14.86
N LEU A 28 -25.43 -4.32 -14.31
CA LEU A 28 -26.47 -5.06 -15.02
C LEU A 28 -27.67 -4.18 -15.42
N VAL A 29 -27.97 -3.13 -14.66
CA VAL A 29 -29.01 -2.14 -14.99
C VAL A 29 -28.48 -1.07 -15.94
N ALA A 30 -27.27 -0.57 -15.70
CA ALA A 30 -26.66 0.48 -16.51
C ALA A 30 -26.42 -0.01 -17.95
N ALA A 31 -25.94 -1.24 -18.15
CA ALA A 31 -25.65 -1.77 -19.49
C ALA A 31 -26.84 -1.70 -20.47
N PRO A 32 -28.05 -2.23 -20.17
CA PRO A 32 -29.20 -2.13 -21.06
C PRO A 32 -29.71 -0.70 -21.21
N VAL A 33 -29.62 0.14 -20.16
CA VAL A 33 -30.00 1.56 -20.21
C VAL A 33 -29.07 2.34 -21.14
N LYS A 34 -27.75 2.21 -20.98
CA LYS A 34 -26.74 2.80 -21.86
C LYS A 34 -26.92 2.33 -23.30
N ALA A 35 -27.16 1.03 -23.52
CA ALA A 35 -27.43 0.49 -24.86
C ALA A 35 -28.69 1.09 -25.48
N ALA A 36 -29.77 1.26 -24.72
CA ALA A 36 -31.00 1.90 -25.18
C ALA A 36 -30.78 3.39 -25.51
N PHE A 37 -30.02 4.12 -24.69
CA PHE A 37 -29.68 5.53 -24.93
C PHE A 37 -28.77 5.70 -26.14
N LEU A 38 -27.74 4.87 -26.29
CA LEU A 38 -26.92 4.83 -27.50
C LEU A 38 -27.78 4.54 -28.73
N TRP A 39 -28.70 3.58 -28.66
CA TRP A 39 -29.64 3.33 -29.76
C TRP A 39 -30.49 4.56 -30.12
N LEU A 40 -30.95 5.33 -29.12
CA LEU A 40 -31.70 6.57 -29.32
C LEU A 40 -30.86 7.68 -29.93
N ILE A 41 -29.60 7.82 -29.51
CA ILE A 41 -28.62 8.78 -30.03
C ILE A 41 -28.28 8.47 -31.49
N LEU A 42 -28.09 7.19 -31.81
CA LEU A 42 -27.70 6.70 -33.13
C LEU A 42 -28.85 6.69 -34.17
N ARG A 43 -30.07 7.11 -33.79
CA ARG A 43 -31.17 7.22 -34.75
C ARG A 43 -30.85 8.27 -35.81
N ALA A 44 -31.22 7.96 -37.05
CA ALA A 44 -30.96 8.83 -38.19
C ALA A 44 -31.54 10.25 -37.98
N PRO A 45 -30.77 11.30 -38.35
CA PRO A 45 -31.25 12.68 -38.36
C PRO A 45 -32.56 12.83 -39.13
N ALA A 46 -33.49 13.67 -38.67
CA ALA A 46 -34.64 14.04 -39.48
C ALA A 46 -34.14 14.79 -40.71
N ARG A 47 -34.68 14.43 -41.88
CA ARG A 47 -34.30 15.03 -43.16
C ARG A 47 -35.21 16.22 -43.45
N GLY A 48 -34.61 17.30 -43.93
CA GLY A 48 -35.30 18.51 -44.35
C GLY A 48 -34.29 19.64 -44.58
N PRO A 49 -34.69 20.73 -45.26
CA PRO A 49 -33.82 21.88 -45.44
C PRO A 49 -33.49 22.49 -44.07
N LEU A 50 -32.21 22.77 -43.87
CA LEU A 50 -31.72 23.53 -42.72
C LEU A 50 -31.17 24.85 -43.22
N ASP A 51 -31.42 25.92 -42.49
CA ASP A 51 -30.67 27.16 -42.71
C ASP A 51 -29.21 27.02 -42.24
N ARG A 52 -28.38 28.03 -42.51
CA ARG A 52 -26.95 28.01 -42.14
C ARG A 52 -26.73 27.90 -40.63
N ARG A 53 -27.62 28.48 -39.82
CA ARG A 53 -27.51 28.53 -38.36
C ARG A 53 -27.96 27.21 -37.74
N GLU A 54 -29.03 26.63 -38.24
CA GLU A 54 -29.53 25.29 -37.89
C GLU A 54 -28.50 24.22 -38.26
N LYS A 55 -27.84 24.33 -39.42
CA LYS A 55 -26.75 23.42 -39.79
C LYS A 55 -25.56 23.52 -38.84
N ALA A 56 -25.20 24.74 -38.43
CA ALA A 56 -24.14 24.97 -37.45
C ALA A 56 -24.52 24.37 -36.09
N LEU A 57 -25.71 24.70 -35.56
CA LEU A 57 -26.18 24.19 -34.27
C LEU A 57 -26.23 22.67 -34.27
N ARG A 58 -26.78 22.05 -35.32
CA ARG A 58 -26.77 20.58 -35.46
C ARG A 58 -25.37 20.01 -35.42
N GLY A 59 -24.40 20.63 -36.10
CA GLY A 59 -23.01 20.19 -36.09
C GLY A 59 -22.38 20.26 -34.70
N VAL A 60 -22.56 21.37 -34.01
CA VAL A 60 -22.00 21.59 -32.66
C VAL A 60 -22.68 20.69 -31.62
N LEU A 61 -23.99 20.46 -31.70
CA LEU A 61 -24.68 19.50 -30.81
C LEU A 61 -24.19 18.06 -31.03
N TYR A 62 -23.90 17.65 -32.27
CA TYR A 62 -23.28 16.34 -32.51
C TYR A 62 -21.83 16.27 -32.03
N LEU A 63 -21.09 17.39 -32.05
CA LEU A 63 -19.77 17.47 -31.44
C LEU A 63 -19.86 17.28 -29.92
N ALA A 64 -20.80 17.93 -29.24
CA ALA A 64 -21.06 17.71 -27.81
C ALA A 64 -21.51 16.28 -27.48
N VAL A 65 -22.27 15.63 -28.38
CA VAL A 65 -22.61 14.21 -28.23
C VAL A 65 -21.38 13.31 -28.42
N ALA A 66 -20.51 13.61 -29.38
CA ALA A 66 -19.28 12.86 -29.59
C ALA A 66 -18.32 13.05 -28.41
N ASP A 67 -18.28 14.25 -27.85
CA ASP A 67 -17.54 14.61 -26.66
C ASP A 67 -17.94 13.76 -25.45
N GLY A 68 -19.21 13.85 -25.04
CA GLY A 68 -19.74 13.10 -23.91
C GLY A 68 -19.81 11.57 -24.08
N LEU A 69 -19.55 11.03 -25.27
CA LEU A 69 -19.53 9.58 -25.51
C LEU A 69 -18.14 9.00 -25.72
N VAL A 70 -17.26 9.73 -26.40
CA VAL A 70 -16.01 9.17 -26.95
C VAL A 70 -14.82 10.09 -26.72
N LEU A 71 -14.96 11.40 -26.93
CA LEU A 71 -13.80 12.30 -26.87
C LEU A 71 -13.41 12.69 -25.44
N TRP A 72 -14.29 12.50 -24.45
CA TRP A 72 -13.95 12.74 -23.05
C TRP A 72 -12.67 12.00 -22.61
N TYR A 73 -12.46 10.76 -23.06
CA TYR A 73 -11.26 9.99 -22.71
C TYR A 73 -9.96 10.58 -23.28
N PRO A 74 -9.81 10.80 -24.61
CA PRO A 74 -8.60 11.42 -25.14
C PRO A 74 -8.43 12.88 -24.74
N ILE A 75 -9.51 13.60 -24.45
CA ILE A 75 -9.45 15.00 -23.98
C ILE A 75 -8.98 15.06 -22.52
N ALA A 76 -9.37 14.10 -21.68
CA ALA A 76 -8.82 13.95 -20.32
C ALA A 76 -7.32 13.61 -20.27
N LEU A 77 -6.69 13.35 -21.43
CA LEU A 77 -5.23 13.21 -21.54
C LEU A 77 -4.53 14.54 -21.86
N LEU A 78 -5.29 15.58 -22.21
CA LEU A 78 -4.79 16.94 -22.39
C LEU A 78 -4.69 17.63 -21.03
N PRO A 79 -3.90 18.70 -20.90
CA PRO A 79 -3.91 19.54 -19.69
C PRO A 79 -5.33 20.03 -19.39
N ASP A 80 -5.71 20.09 -18.12
CA ASP A 80 -7.07 20.43 -17.67
C ASP A 80 -7.56 21.77 -18.27
N ALA A 81 -6.70 22.78 -18.30
CA ALA A 81 -6.98 24.08 -18.93
C ALA A 81 -7.34 23.97 -20.44
N VAL A 82 -6.81 22.98 -21.17
CA VAL A 82 -7.14 22.77 -22.59
C VAL A 82 -8.53 22.14 -22.73
N ASP A 83 -8.88 21.19 -21.87
CA ASP A 83 -10.24 20.62 -21.82
C ASP A 83 -11.25 21.72 -21.46
N MET A 84 -11.01 22.45 -20.37
CA MET A 84 -11.90 23.54 -19.93
C MET A 84 -12.06 24.63 -20.99
N ALA A 85 -10.98 25.02 -21.68
CA ALA A 85 -11.07 25.98 -22.78
C ALA A 85 -11.89 25.43 -23.97
N PHE A 86 -11.75 24.14 -24.28
CA PHE A 86 -12.55 23.48 -25.32
C PHE A 86 -14.03 23.41 -24.94
N GLN A 87 -14.34 22.98 -23.72
CA GLN A 87 -15.72 22.94 -23.19
C GLN A 87 -16.35 24.33 -23.20
N LEU A 88 -15.66 25.35 -22.69
CA LEU A 88 -16.14 26.72 -22.70
C LEU A 88 -16.48 27.21 -24.12
N ALA A 89 -15.59 26.95 -25.08
CA ALA A 89 -15.81 27.33 -26.48
C ALA A 89 -16.99 26.58 -27.11
N LEU A 90 -17.12 25.28 -26.79
CA LEU A 90 -18.19 24.42 -27.29
C LEU A 90 -19.56 24.88 -26.78
N TRP A 91 -19.70 25.06 -25.47
CA TRP A 91 -20.95 25.49 -24.82
C TRP A 91 -21.33 26.93 -25.21
N ALA A 92 -20.37 27.85 -25.28
CA ALA A 92 -20.64 29.21 -25.76
C ALA A 92 -21.21 29.23 -27.18
N ALA A 93 -20.68 28.38 -28.07
CA ALA A 93 -21.20 28.24 -29.43
C ALA A 93 -22.63 27.67 -29.44
N ILE A 94 -22.91 26.67 -28.60
CA ILE A 94 -24.24 26.06 -28.45
C ILE A 94 -25.25 27.10 -27.99
N ASP A 95 -24.95 27.86 -26.94
CA ASP A 95 -25.85 28.83 -26.32
C ASP A 95 -26.23 29.97 -27.27
N VAL A 96 -25.22 30.55 -27.93
CA VAL A 96 -25.45 31.59 -28.93
C VAL A 96 -26.31 31.06 -30.07
N LEU A 97 -26.05 29.84 -30.54
CA LEU A 97 -26.83 29.24 -31.62
C LEU A 97 -28.24 28.87 -31.16
N PHE A 98 -28.46 28.44 -29.91
CA PHE A 98 -29.80 28.23 -29.36
C PHE A 98 -30.61 29.53 -29.30
N LEU A 99 -30.01 30.63 -28.86
CA LEU A 99 -30.66 31.95 -28.87
C LEU A 99 -31.07 32.39 -30.29
N LEU A 100 -30.32 31.98 -31.31
CA LEU A 100 -30.55 32.33 -32.71
C LEU A 100 -31.53 31.41 -33.44
N VAL A 101 -31.52 30.11 -33.13
CA VAL A 101 -32.28 29.08 -33.85
C VAL A 101 -33.66 28.85 -33.24
N ILE A 102 -33.78 28.86 -31.90
CA ILE A 102 -35.08 28.70 -31.24
C ILE A 102 -35.94 29.94 -31.50
N ARG A 103 -37.19 29.74 -31.93
CA ARG A 103 -38.14 30.85 -32.11
C ARG A 103 -38.74 31.26 -30.78
N TRP A 104 -38.02 32.13 -30.07
CA TRP A 104 -38.49 32.73 -28.84
C TRP A 104 -39.72 33.61 -29.08
N ARG A 105 -40.90 33.12 -28.67
CA ARG A 105 -42.18 33.84 -28.82
C ARG A 105 -42.25 35.15 -28.01
N SER A 106 -41.40 35.31 -27.01
CA SER A 106 -41.28 36.52 -26.18
C SER A 106 -39.83 36.98 -26.12
N GLY A 107 -39.60 38.28 -26.34
CA GLY A 107 -38.28 38.89 -26.17
C GLY A 107 -37.76 38.77 -24.73
N MET A 108 -38.65 38.77 -23.74
CA MET A 108 -38.30 38.57 -22.33
C MET A 108 -37.76 37.17 -22.06
N LEU A 109 -38.35 36.15 -22.69
CA LEU A 109 -37.87 34.76 -22.55
C LEU A 109 -36.50 34.58 -23.19
N ARG A 110 -36.27 35.22 -24.35
CA ARG A 110 -34.96 35.23 -25.01
C ARG A 110 -33.90 35.95 -24.17
N ALA A 111 -34.25 37.08 -23.56
CA ALA A 111 -33.34 37.84 -22.70
C ALA A 111 -33.00 37.05 -21.44
N ALA A 112 -33.99 36.40 -20.81
CA ALA A 112 -33.78 35.51 -19.67
C ALA A 112 -32.87 34.32 -20.05
N ALA A 113 -33.08 33.70 -21.22
CA ALA A 113 -32.19 32.63 -21.69
C ALA A 113 -30.76 33.11 -21.88
N GLY A 114 -30.58 34.28 -22.51
CA GLY A 114 -29.25 34.87 -22.68
C GLY A 114 -28.55 35.22 -21.36
N ALA A 115 -29.31 35.69 -20.37
CA ALA A 115 -28.77 35.94 -19.03
C ALA A 115 -28.32 34.64 -18.33
N MET A 116 -29.12 33.57 -18.42
CA MET A 116 -28.76 32.28 -17.81
C MET A 116 -27.53 31.64 -18.48
N PHE A 117 -27.47 31.64 -19.81
CA PHE A 117 -26.28 31.18 -20.55
C PHE A 117 -25.04 32.00 -20.22
N ALA A 118 -25.17 33.32 -20.08
CA ALA A 118 -24.05 34.16 -19.67
C ALA A 118 -23.55 33.82 -18.25
N VAL A 119 -24.45 33.52 -17.31
CA VAL A 119 -24.07 33.09 -15.95
C VAL A 119 -23.31 31.76 -16.00
N GLU A 120 -23.80 30.77 -16.75
CA GLU A 120 -23.13 29.48 -16.94
C GLU A 120 -21.72 29.64 -17.50
N LEU A 121 -21.56 30.42 -18.57
CA LEU A 121 -20.25 30.67 -19.19
C LEU A 121 -19.30 31.48 -18.30
N VAL A 122 -19.80 32.41 -17.50
CA VAL A 122 -18.97 33.17 -16.54
C VAL A 122 -18.37 32.23 -15.51
N VAL A 123 -19.15 31.26 -15.01
CA VAL A 123 -18.63 30.28 -14.04
C VAL A 123 -17.59 29.36 -14.69
N MET A 124 -17.85 28.82 -15.88
CA MET A 124 -16.84 28.02 -16.61
C MET A 124 -15.57 28.83 -16.93
N THR A 125 -15.70 30.14 -17.13
CA THR A 125 -14.55 31.03 -17.34
C THR A 125 -13.75 31.22 -16.05
N ASP A 126 -14.42 31.31 -14.90
CA ASP A 126 -13.77 31.44 -13.59
C ASP A 126 -12.95 30.17 -13.26
N GLU A 127 -13.51 28.98 -13.48
CA GLU A 127 -12.80 27.70 -13.33
C GLU A 127 -11.58 27.62 -14.26
N LEU A 128 -11.72 28.04 -15.52
CA LEU A 128 -10.59 28.10 -16.46
C LEU A 128 -9.50 29.10 -16.03
N LEU A 129 -9.87 30.21 -15.38
CA LEU A 129 -8.90 31.17 -14.85
C LEU A 129 -8.13 30.61 -13.66
N ASP A 130 -8.80 29.86 -12.79
CA ASP A 130 -8.20 29.12 -11.68
C ASP A 130 -7.17 28.09 -12.20
N ASP A 131 -7.56 27.25 -13.16
CA ASP A 131 -6.68 26.27 -13.81
C ASP A 131 -5.44 26.89 -14.51
N LEU A 132 -5.51 28.18 -14.86
CA LEU A 132 -4.43 28.94 -15.50
C LEU A 132 -3.59 29.76 -14.51
N ASP A 133 -3.82 29.62 -13.19
CA ASP A 133 -3.20 30.41 -12.12
C ASP A 133 -3.40 31.93 -12.32
N LEU A 134 -4.53 32.35 -12.89
CA LEU A 134 -4.88 33.75 -13.14
C LEU A 134 -5.78 34.30 -12.02
N PRO A 135 -5.86 35.64 -11.84
CA PRO A 135 -6.70 36.22 -10.81
C PRO A 135 -8.17 35.82 -10.99
N GLU A 136 -8.66 34.98 -10.07
CA GLU A 136 -10.06 34.54 -9.97
C GLU A 136 -11.03 35.74 -9.91
N LEU A 137 -12.27 35.54 -10.38
CA LEU A 137 -13.36 36.52 -10.29
C LEU A 137 -14.01 36.55 -8.90
N GLY A 138 -13.30 36.11 -7.85
CA GLY A 138 -13.59 36.37 -6.45
C GLY A 138 -14.81 35.63 -5.89
N ALA A 139 -15.24 34.56 -6.52
CA ALA A 139 -16.34 33.74 -6.04
C ALA A 139 -15.73 32.51 -5.34
N GLY A 140 -15.68 32.51 -3.99
CA GLY A 140 -15.25 31.34 -3.22
C GLY A 140 -16.23 30.16 -3.35
N GLY A 141 -16.33 29.28 -2.34
CA GLY A 141 -17.15 28.04 -2.32
C GLY A 141 -18.67 28.13 -2.59
N ILE A 142 -19.17 29.23 -3.15
CA ILE A 142 -20.51 29.43 -3.72
C ILE A 142 -20.54 29.18 -5.25
N VAL A 143 -19.37 29.02 -5.91
CA VAL A 143 -19.29 28.83 -7.38
C VAL A 143 -19.98 27.55 -7.85
N ALA A 144 -19.65 26.40 -7.25
CA ALA A 144 -20.22 25.11 -7.64
C ALA A 144 -21.76 25.04 -7.59
N PRO A 145 -22.47 25.49 -6.53
CA PRO A 145 -23.93 25.50 -6.53
C PRO A 145 -24.52 26.52 -7.51
N ILE A 146 -23.84 27.66 -7.76
CA ILE A 146 -24.28 28.63 -8.78
C ILE A 146 -24.15 28.04 -10.18
N PHE A 147 -23.06 27.35 -10.48
CA PHE A 147 -22.83 26.67 -11.76
C PHE A 147 -23.94 25.67 -12.05
N MET A 148 -24.19 24.77 -11.10
CA MET A 148 -25.18 23.71 -11.23
C MET A 148 -26.60 24.27 -11.37
N LEU A 149 -26.97 25.27 -10.56
CA LEU A 149 -28.27 25.93 -10.69
C LEU A 149 -28.39 26.71 -12.01
N GLY A 150 -27.29 27.30 -12.48
CA GLY A 150 -27.17 27.97 -13.78
C GLY A 150 -27.47 27.02 -14.93
N GLY A 151 -26.79 25.87 -14.98
CA GLY A 151 -27.01 24.84 -15.99
C GLY A 151 -28.43 24.26 -15.95
N VAL A 152 -28.98 23.97 -14.77
CA VAL A 152 -30.39 23.53 -14.61
C VAL A 152 -31.36 24.56 -15.20
N ALA A 153 -31.18 25.83 -14.86
CA ALA A 153 -32.02 26.90 -15.36
C ALA A 153 -31.84 27.13 -16.87
N GLY A 154 -30.62 26.97 -17.40
CA GLY A 154 -30.29 26.99 -18.83
C GLY A 154 -31.00 25.89 -19.62
N ILE A 155 -30.99 24.66 -19.11
CA ILE A 155 -31.73 23.53 -19.73
C ILE A 155 -33.24 23.79 -19.66
N LEU A 156 -33.75 24.19 -18.49
CA LEU A 156 -35.18 24.44 -18.29
C LEU A 156 -35.71 25.51 -19.24
N ILE A 157 -35.01 26.64 -19.38
CA ILE A 157 -35.43 27.72 -20.28
C ILE A 157 -35.31 27.32 -21.75
N THR A 158 -34.32 26.50 -22.11
CA THR A 158 -34.16 25.93 -23.44
C THR A 158 -35.31 24.98 -23.79
N VAL A 159 -35.69 24.08 -22.89
CA VAL A 159 -36.83 23.16 -23.09
C VAL A 159 -38.15 23.92 -23.20
N ILE A 160 -38.35 24.97 -22.40
CA ILE A 160 -39.53 25.85 -22.52
C ILE A 160 -39.52 26.59 -23.87
N GLY A 161 -38.36 27.05 -24.32
CA GLY A 161 -38.17 27.65 -25.65
C GLY A 161 -38.53 26.68 -26.77
N GLN A 162 -38.01 25.44 -26.69
CA GLN A 162 -38.31 24.37 -27.63
C GLN A 162 -39.81 24.01 -27.65
N TRP A 163 -40.43 23.88 -26.48
CA TRP A 163 -41.86 23.60 -26.36
C TRP A 163 -42.71 24.68 -27.02
N ARG A 164 -42.34 25.95 -26.86
CA ARG A 164 -43.07 27.10 -27.43
C ARG A 164 -42.86 27.29 -28.93
N ASP A 165 -41.71 26.89 -29.47
CA ASP A 165 -41.45 26.87 -30.92
C ASP A 165 -42.30 25.77 -31.61
N GLY A 166 -42.59 24.67 -30.90
CA GLY A 166 -43.48 23.61 -31.36
C GLY A 166 -42.91 22.67 -32.42
N ARG A 167 -41.64 22.86 -32.82
CA ARG A 167 -40.93 22.03 -33.81
C ARG A 167 -40.42 20.71 -33.25
N TRP A 168 -40.20 20.64 -31.94
CA TRP A 168 -39.62 19.48 -31.27
C TRP A 168 -40.71 18.50 -30.84
N SER A 169 -40.43 17.21 -31.00
CA SER A 169 -41.35 16.16 -30.61
C SER A 169 -41.55 16.12 -29.10
N ARG A 170 -42.67 15.53 -28.67
CA ARG A 170 -42.91 15.25 -27.24
C ARG A 170 -41.77 14.42 -26.62
N GLY A 171 -41.16 13.51 -27.39
CA GLY A 171 -40.04 12.70 -26.92
C GLY A 171 -38.80 13.53 -26.61
N THR A 172 -38.44 14.48 -27.46
CA THR A 172 -37.31 15.41 -27.22
C THR A 172 -37.57 16.29 -26.01
N LEU A 173 -38.80 16.82 -25.88
CA LEU A 173 -39.18 17.63 -24.73
C LEU A 173 -39.17 16.82 -23.43
N THR A 174 -39.66 15.58 -23.45
CA THR A 174 -39.59 14.68 -22.30
C THR A 174 -38.14 14.36 -21.92
N ALA A 175 -37.26 14.09 -22.88
CA ALA A 175 -35.84 13.89 -22.61
C ALA A 175 -35.20 15.14 -21.99
N GLY A 176 -35.55 16.33 -22.45
CA GLY A 176 -35.11 17.59 -21.86
C GLY A 176 -35.59 17.78 -20.42
N TRP A 177 -36.87 17.51 -20.14
CA TRP A 177 -37.40 17.56 -18.77
C TRP A 177 -36.78 16.49 -17.85
N LEU A 178 -36.50 15.30 -18.37
CA LEU A 178 -35.78 14.27 -17.62
C LEU A 178 -34.34 14.70 -17.31
N SER A 179 -33.66 15.37 -18.25
CA SER A 179 -32.33 15.96 -18.02
C SER A 179 -32.37 17.00 -16.89
N VAL A 180 -33.37 17.89 -16.85
CA VAL A 180 -33.58 18.81 -15.70
C VAL A 180 -33.76 18.03 -14.39
N GLY A 181 -34.58 16.97 -14.40
CA GLY A 181 -34.83 16.13 -13.22
C GLY A 181 -33.57 15.40 -12.73
N VAL A 182 -32.70 15.01 -13.66
CA VAL A 182 -31.39 14.43 -13.37
C VAL A 182 -30.55 15.42 -12.56
N TYR A 183 -30.30 16.62 -13.08
CA TYR A 183 -29.48 17.61 -12.36
C TYR A 183 -30.12 18.04 -11.02
N ALA A 184 -31.45 18.15 -10.96
CA ALA A 184 -32.17 18.46 -9.72
C ALA A 184 -32.10 17.36 -8.66
N LEU A 185 -31.88 16.10 -9.05
CA LEU A 185 -31.72 14.95 -8.15
C LEU A 185 -30.26 14.70 -7.77
N VAL A 186 -29.34 14.95 -8.70
CA VAL A 186 -27.89 14.87 -8.47
C VAL A 186 -27.46 15.88 -7.41
N LEU A 187 -27.94 17.13 -7.48
CA LEU A 187 -27.58 18.19 -6.54
C LEU A 187 -27.77 17.85 -5.04
N PRO A 188 -28.95 17.44 -4.57
CA PRO A 188 -29.14 17.06 -3.18
C PRO A 188 -28.45 15.74 -2.85
N LEU A 189 -28.26 14.85 -3.82
CA LEU A 189 -27.59 13.57 -3.60
C LEU A 189 -26.09 13.76 -3.39
N ASP A 190 -25.45 14.63 -4.17
CA ASP A 190 -24.03 14.97 -4.05
C ASP A 190 -23.74 15.63 -2.69
N ILE A 191 -24.55 16.62 -2.29
CA ILE A 191 -24.45 17.28 -0.98
C ILE A 191 -24.68 16.28 0.18
N LEU A 192 -25.61 15.34 0.02
CA LEU A 192 -25.93 14.34 1.05
C LEU A 192 -24.87 13.23 1.13
N LEU A 193 -24.29 12.84 0.00
CA LEU A 193 -23.29 11.76 -0.11
C LEU A 193 -21.88 12.24 0.25
N ASP A 194 -21.54 13.52 0.05
CA ASP A 194 -20.27 14.10 0.54
C ASP A 194 -20.16 14.05 2.08
N THR A 195 -21.28 13.80 2.78
CA THR A 195 -21.35 13.58 4.22
C THR A 195 -21.19 12.09 4.62
N ILE A 196 -21.22 11.17 3.66
CA ILE A 196 -21.10 9.72 3.88
C ILE A 196 -19.76 9.26 3.27
N PRO A 197 -18.78 8.82 4.07
CA PRO A 197 -17.51 8.35 3.56
C PRO A 197 -17.72 7.01 2.83
N GLY A 198 -17.94 7.08 1.52
CA GLY A 198 -18.28 5.92 0.71
C GLY A 198 -18.29 6.26 -0.78
N ASP A 199 -17.11 6.34 -1.37
CA ASP A 199 -16.87 6.50 -2.81
C ASP A 199 -17.21 5.19 -3.55
N GLY A 200 -18.49 4.81 -3.53
CA GLY A 200 -18.96 3.54 -4.03
C GLY A 200 -19.08 3.53 -5.55
N LEU A 201 -18.36 2.63 -6.22
CA LEU A 201 -18.33 2.47 -7.68
C LEU A 201 -19.74 2.35 -8.32
N ALA A 202 -20.70 1.80 -7.58
CA ALA A 202 -22.11 1.74 -8.00
C ALA A 202 -22.72 3.15 -8.24
N VAL A 203 -22.39 4.14 -7.39
CA VAL A 203 -22.88 5.52 -7.54
C VAL A 203 -22.29 6.14 -8.79
N SER A 204 -20.98 6.00 -9.02
CA SER A 204 -20.32 6.52 -10.23
C SER A 204 -20.92 5.91 -11.50
N VAL A 205 -21.16 4.59 -11.53
CA VAL A 205 -21.79 3.89 -12.67
C VAL A 205 -23.21 4.41 -12.93
N LEU A 206 -23.98 4.66 -11.88
CA LEU A 206 -25.33 5.21 -12.00
C LEU A 206 -25.31 6.66 -12.47
N MET A 207 -24.41 7.48 -11.93
CA MET A 207 -24.20 8.88 -12.32
C MET A 207 -23.85 9.00 -13.80
N GLU A 208 -22.94 8.16 -14.29
CA GLU A 208 -22.54 8.12 -15.70
C GLU A 208 -23.73 7.73 -16.61
N ALA A 209 -24.56 6.76 -16.19
CA ALA A 209 -25.76 6.38 -16.92
C ALA A 209 -26.83 7.49 -16.93
N VAL A 210 -26.87 8.28 -15.86
CA VAL A 210 -27.79 9.40 -15.67
C VAL A 210 -27.40 10.61 -16.52
N ILE A 211 -26.10 10.91 -16.66
CA ILE A 211 -25.58 11.98 -17.53
C ILE A 211 -25.96 11.74 -19.00
N LEU A 212 -26.03 10.49 -19.45
CA LEU A 212 -26.44 10.15 -20.82
C LEU A 212 -27.87 10.61 -21.18
N VAL A 213 -28.73 10.89 -20.21
CA VAL A 213 -30.06 11.46 -20.46
C VAL A 213 -29.94 12.83 -21.13
N SER A 214 -28.99 13.66 -20.68
CA SER A 214 -28.67 14.96 -21.28
C SER A 214 -28.13 14.79 -22.70
N THR A 215 -27.24 13.82 -22.92
CA THR A 215 -26.71 13.48 -24.25
C THR A 215 -27.81 13.01 -25.21
N VAL A 216 -28.77 12.22 -24.73
CA VAL A 216 -29.95 11.80 -25.52
C VAL A 216 -30.79 13.01 -25.91
N TRP A 217 -31.02 13.96 -25.01
CA TRP A 217 -31.74 15.19 -25.31
C TRP A 217 -31.02 16.06 -26.35
N ILE A 218 -29.70 16.25 -26.22
CA ILE A 218 -28.87 16.99 -27.18
C ILE A 218 -28.94 16.31 -28.56
N ALA A 219 -28.78 14.99 -28.62
CA ALA A 219 -28.85 14.22 -29.86
C ALA A 219 -30.24 14.29 -30.51
N ALA A 220 -31.31 14.22 -29.70
CA ALA A 220 -32.69 14.34 -30.17
C ALA A 220 -32.99 15.74 -30.70
N THR A 221 -32.50 16.78 -30.02
CA THR A 221 -32.59 18.18 -30.44
C THR A 221 -31.89 18.41 -31.78
N ALA A 222 -30.68 17.88 -31.96
CA ALA A 222 -29.93 17.94 -33.22
C ALA A 222 -30.66 17.22 -34.37
N ARG A 223 -31.21 16.03 -34.07
CA ARG A 223 -31.96 15.19 -35.01
C ARG A 223 -33.21 15.88 -35.52
N GLU A 224 -34.01 16.50 -34.65
CA GLU A 224 -35.34 17.03 -34.97
C GLU A 224 -35.35 18.48 -35.48
N MET A 225 -34.16 19.04 -35.73
CA MET A 225 -34.00 20.42 -36.17
C MET A 225 -34.58 20.83 -37.56
N PRO A 226 -34.97 19.98 -38.54
CA PRO A 226 -35.52 20.49 -39.81
C PRO A 226 -36.92 21.12 -39.65
N LYS A 227 -37.33 21.91 -40.65
CA LYS A 227 -38.66 22.51 -40.72
C LYS A 227 -39.60 21.67 -41.62
N GLU A 228 -40.69 21.22 -41.02
CA GLU A 228 -41.94 20.67 -41.63
C GLU A 228 -41.93 19.33 -42.39
N ASP A 229 -43.07 18.65 -42.21
CA ASP A 229 -43.48 17.33 -42.70
C ASP A 229 -43.32 17.15 -44.21
N ARG A 230 -42.30 16.39 -44.62
CA ARG A 230 -42.42 15.54 -45.81
C ARG A 230 -41.51 14.33 -45.66
N LEU A 231 -42.15 13.19 -45.42
CA LEU A 231 -41.57 11.85 -45.61
C LEU A 231 -41.09 11.73 -47.06
N ALA A 232 -39.82 12.06 -47.29
CA ALA A 232 -39.12 11.60 -48.48
C ALA A 232 -38.59 10.20 -48.19
N ASP A 233 -39.34 9.19 -48.63
CA ASP A 233 -38.86 7.82 -48.69
C ASP A 233 -37.61 7.76 -49.57
N LEU A 234 -36.53 7.25 -49.00
CA LEU A 234 -35.28 6.97 -49.71
C LEU A 234 -34.81 5.55 -49.36
N PRO A 235 -34.12 4.88 -50.27
CA PRO A 235 -33.93 3.44 -50.25
C PRO A 235 -33.03 2.98 -49.09
N PRO A 236 -33.27 1.75 -48.58
CA PRO A 236 -32.68 1.20 -47.34
C PRO A 236 -31.14 1.15 -47.32
N ALA A 237 -30.47 1.28 -48.46
CA ALA A 237 -29.01 1.22 -48.56
C ALA A 237 -28.30 2.42 -47.89
N GLY A 238 -28.84 3.64 -48.01
CA GLY A 238 -28.22 4.84 -47.43
C GLY A 238 -28.30 4.87 -45.91
N GLN A 239 -29.33 4.26 -45.32
CA GLN A 239 -29.48 4.14 -43.86
C GLN A 239 -28.52 3.10 -43.26
N ARG A 240 -28.20 2.03 -43.99
CA ARG A 240 -27.18 1.05 -43.56
C ARG A 240 -25.79 1.66 -43.54
N ALA A 241 -25.41 2.43 -44.57
CA ALA A 241 -24.08 3.04 -44.65
C ALA A 241 -23.81 4.02 -43.50
N ILE A 242 -24.80 4.86 -43.16
CA ILE A 242 -24.68 5.82 -42.04
C ILE A 242 -24.62 5.08 -40.70
N ARG A 243 -25.44 4.03 -40.49
CA ARG A 243 -25.38 3.22 -39.26
C ARG A 243 -24.05 2.49 -39.11
N VAL A 244 -23.49 1.96 -40.20
CA VAL A 244 -22.20 1.28 -40.19
C VAL A 244 -21.05 2.27 -39.96
N ALA A 245 -21.08 3.46 -40.56
CA ALA A 245 -20.06 4.48 -40.34
C ALA A 245 -20.05 4.98 -38.89
N VAL A 246 -21.22 5.20 -38.28
CA VAL A 246 -21.29 5.66 -36.89
C VAL A 246 -20.97 4.52 -35.92
N ALA A 247 -21.42 3.29 -36.17
CA ALA A 247 -21.00 2.12 -35.38
C ALA A 247 -19.49 1.89 -35.47
N ALA A 248 -18.89 2.08 -36.65
CA ALA A 248 -17.45 2.01 -36.83
C ALA A 248 -16.75 3.11 -36.01
N VAL A 249 -17.19 4.36 -36.05
CA VAL A 249 -16.60 5.45 -35.26
C VAL A 249 -16.78 5.27 -33.75
N ALA A 250 -17.86 4.63 -33.29
CA ALA A 250 -18.07 4.33 -31.86
C ALA A 250 -17.28 3.10 -31.38
N VAL A 251 -17.06 2.10 -32.23
CA VAL A 251 -16.43 0.82 -31.86
C VAL A 251 -14.93 0.79 -32.16
N LEU A 252 -14.44 1.52 -33.18
CA LEU A 252 -13.01 1.60 -33.50
C LEU A 252 -12.14 2.13 -32.36
N PRO A 253 -12.54 3.16 -31.58
CA PRO A 253 -11.79 3.60 -30.41
C PRO A 253 -11.69 2.49 -29.36
N VAL A 254 -12.78 1.74 -29.13
CA VAL A 254 -12.80 0.62 -28.17
C VAL A 254 -11.90 -0.53 -28.63
N ILE A 255 -11.87 -0.85 -29.93
CA ILE A 255 -11.00 -1.90 -30.49
C ILE A 255 -9.54 -1.42 -30.54
N ALA A 256 -9.28 -0.14 -30.83
CA ALA A 256 -7.94 0.43 -30.80
C ALA A 256 -7.33 0.49 -29.39
N GLN A 257 -8.18 0.49 -28.35
CA GLN A 257 -7.79 0.40 -26.94
C GLN A 257 -7.51 -1.04 -26.47
N ILE A 258 -7.83 -2.06 -27.28
CA ILE A 258 -7.29 -3.42 -27.07
C ILE A 258 -5.84 -3.40 -27.57
N HIS A 259 -4.98 -2.74 -26.81
CA HIS A 259 -3.54 -2.80 -27.02
C HIS A 259 -3.07 -4.24 -26.83
N PRO A 260 -2.11 -4.76 -27.63
CA PRO A 260 -1.33 -5.92 -27.20
C PRO A 260 -0.72 -5.54 -25.85
N GLU A 261 -0.96 -6.34 -24.80
CA GLU A 261 -0.52 -6.13 -23.41
C GLU A 261 0.89 -5.48 -23.33
N GLN A 262 0.94 -4.15 -23.30
CA GLN A 262 2.17 -3.37 -23.15
C GLN A 262 2.25 -2.70 -21.78
N ALA A 263 1.14 -2.64 -21.04
CA ALA A 263 1.19 -2.34 -19.61
C ALA A 263 1.74 -3.58 -18.90
N ALA A 264 2.90 -3.42 -18.25
CA ALA A 264 3.46 -4.42 -17.36
C ALA A 264 2.36 -4.87 -16.38
N HIS A 265 1.96 -6.15 -16.42
CA HIS A 265 1.14 -6.70 -15.36
C HIS A 265 2.00 -6.71 -14.10
N LEU A 266 1.69 -5.79 -13.19
CA LEU A 266 2.30 -5.67 -11.87
C LEU A 266 1.30 -6.22 -10.87
N THR A 267 1.46 -7.48 -10.47
CA THR A 267 0.56 -8.10 -9.49
C THR A 267 0.86 -7.62 -8.08
N HIS A 268 2.08 -7.11 -7.84
CA HIS A 268 2.57 -6.68 -6.54
C HIS A 268 3.35 -5.36 -6.68
N THR A 269 3.06 -4.38 -5.83
CA THR A 269 3.86 -3.16 -5.69
C THR A 269 4.59 -3.19 -4.35
N GLY A 270 5.69 -2.44 -4.20
CA GLY A 270 6.43 -2.40 -2.93
C GLY A 270 5.64 -1.93 -1.69
N TRP A 271 4.36 -1.56 -1.86
CA TRP A 271 3.44 -1.11 -0.82
C TRP A 271 2.27 -2.08 -0.55
N SER A 272 2.20 -3.23 -1.23
CA SER A 272 1.11 -4.18 -0.94
C SER A 272 1.29 -4.76 0.46
N MET A 273 0.27 -4.56 1.31
CA MET A 273 0.28 -4.96 2.73
C MET A 273 0.50 -6.46 2.95
N ASP A 274 0.25 -7.29 1.94
CA ASP A 274 0.44 -8.75 2.02
C ASP A 274 1.93 -9.17 1.92
N CYS A 275 2.86 -8.25 1.62
CA CYS A 275 4.28 -8.58 1.43
C CYS A 275 5.12 -8.56 2.71
N TYR A 276 4.54 -8.24 3.89
CA TYR A 276 5.31 -8.13 5.14
C TYR A 276 5.67 -9.49 5.76
N ASP A 277 4.82 -10.50 5.57
CA ASP A 277 5.11 -11.85 6.03
C ASP A 277 6.08 -12.52 5.05
N ARG A 278 7.27 -12.90 5.52
CA ARG A 278 8.26 -13.69 4.76
C ARG A 278 8.11 -15.17 5.09
N PRO A 279 7.17 -15.90 4.45
CA PRO A 279 6.95 -17.31 4.74
C PRO A 279 8.19 -18.13 4.41
N SER A 280 8.52 -19.13 5.22
CA SER A 280 9.60 -20.06 4.87
C SER A 280 9.24 -20.82 3.59
N PHE A 281 10.23 -21.03 2.72
CA PHE A 281 10.04 -21.75 1.46
C PHE A 281 9.29 -23.09 1.61
N GLY A 282 9.63 -23.88 2.63
CA GLY A 282 9.02 -25.20 2.83
C GLY A 282 7.54 -25.17 3.22
N ASP A 283 7.01 -24.01 3.59
CA ASP A 283 5.57 -23.82 3.88
C ASP A 283 4.78 -23.39 2.64
N LEU A 284 5.46 -22.94 1.58
CA LEU A 284 4.83 -22.42 0.37
C LEU A 284 4.49 -23.52 -0.64
N LYS A 285 3.27 -23.45 -1.18
CA LYS A 285 2.91 -24.26 -2.35
C LYS A 285 3.67 -23.76 -3.59
N PRO A 286 3.92 -24.64 -4.58
CA PRO A 286 4.61 -24.24 -5.81
C PRO A 286 4.00 -23.00 -6.49
N GLU A 287 2.67 -22.88 -6.53
CA GLU A 287 1.98 -21.72 -7.12
C GLU A 287 2.19 -20.40 -6.38
N GLU A 288 2.58 -20.41 -5.11
CA GLU A 288 2.72 -19.22 -4.26
C GLU A 288 4.14 -18.62 -4.28
N ARG A 289 5.12 -19.37 -4.79
CA ARG A 289 6.54 -19.02 -4.70
C ARG A 289 6.94 -17.83 -5.56
N ASP A 290 6.45 -17.80 -6.80
CA ASP A 290 6.72 -16.67 -7.71
C ASP A 290 6.13 -15.37 -7.14
N ALA A 291 4.96 -15.44 -6.49
CA ALA A 291 4.35 -14.29 -5.83
C ALA A 291 5.17 -13.82 -4.60
N ALA A 292 5.62 -14.75 -3.76
CA ALA A 292 6.49 -14.45 -2.62
C ALA A 292 7.80 -13.78 -3.08
N PHE A 293 8.40 -14.25 -4.17
CA PHE A 293 9.57 -13.62 -4.76
C PHE A 293 9.29 -12.20 -5.26
N LEU A 294 8.19 -12.01 -6.01
CA LEU A 294 7.82 -10.70 -6.55
C LEU A 294 7.60 -9.66 -5.44
N CYS A 295 7.01 -10.06 -4.32
CA CYS A 295 6.92 -9.25 -3.11
C CYS A 295 8.29 -8.82 -2.59
N LEU A 296 9.21 -9.78 -2.37
CA LEU A 296 10.56 -9.50 -1.86
C LEU A 296 11.38 -8.63 -2.81
N ALA A 297 11.30 -8.93 -4.11
CA ALA A 297 11.99 -8.24 -5.18
C ALA A 297 11.65 -6.74 -5.23
N ARG A 298 10.42 -6.36 -4.83
CA ARG A 298 9.91 -4.98 -4.83
C ARG A 298 9.79 -4.36 -3.44
N SER A 299 10.04 -5.12 -2.37
CA SER A 299 9.99 -4.62 -1.00
C SER A 299 10.96 -3.46 -0.80
N ARG A 300 10.48 -2.45 -0.06
CA ARG A 300 11.26 -1.29 0.40
C ARG A 300 11.47 -1.31 1.91
N ASP A 301 11.28 -2.47 2.54
CA ASP A 301 11.36 -2.63 3.99
C ASP A 301 12.73 -2.21 4.52
N GLY A 302 12.72 -1.57 5.69
CA GLY A 302 13.94 -1.06 6.32
C GLY A 302 14.62 0.08 5.56
N GLY A 303 13.94 0.72 4.60
CA GLY A 303 14.52 1.82 3.80
C GLY A 303 15.50 1.35 2.73
N VAL A 304 15.54 0.04 2.45
CA VAL A 304 16.42 -0.54 1.44
C VAL A 304 15.78 -0.41 0.05
N PRO A 305 16.50 0.06 -0.98
CA PRO A 305 15.97 0.08 -2.35
C PRO A 305 15.59 -1.33 -2.84
N PRO A 306 14.56 -1.49 -3.70
CA PRO A 306 14.13 -2.81 -4.17
C PRO A 306 15.19 -3.50 -5.05
N ILE A 307 15.11 -4.83 -5.22
CA ILE A 307 16.01 -5.57 -6.12
C ILE A 307 15.78 -5.12 -7.56
N PHE A 308 14.51 -4.97 -7.96
CA PHE A 308 14.09 -4.57 -9.30
C PHE A 308 13.21 -3.32 -9.26
N PRO A 309 13.24 -2.47 -10.29
CA PRO A 309 12.40 -1.28 -10.34
C PRO A 309 10.91 -1.63 -10.53
N ASP A 310 10.02 -0.78 -10.03
CA ASP A 310 8.57 -0.97 -10.13
C ASP A 310 8.06 -0.88 -11.57
N SER A 311 8.85 -0.31 -12.49
CA SER A 311 8.53 -0.24 -13.93
C SER A 311 8.72 -1.56 -14.67
N LEU A 312 9.35 -2.57 -14.05
CA LEU A 312 9.61 -3.87 -14.67
C LEU A 312 8.43 -4.83 -14.44
N SER A 313 7.94 -5.46 -15.50
CA SER A 313 6.84 -6.45 -15.41
C SER A 313 7.20 -7.66 -14.56
N ASP A 314 6.20 -8.33 -14.00
CA ASP A 314 6.38 -9.54 -13.17
C ASP A 314 7.17 -10.62 -13.92
N GLN A 315 6.83 -10.84 -15.19
CA GLN A 315 7.56 -11.78 -16.05
C GLN A 315 9.00 -11.33 -16.29
N GLY A 316 9.23 -10.03 -16.45
CA GLY A 316 10.56 -9.45 -16.53
C GLY A 316 11.38 -9.74 -15.27
N VAL A 317 10.83 -9.43 -14.10
CA VAL A 317 11.44 -9.70 -12.79
C VAL A 317 11.79 -11.18 -12.62
N LEU A 318 10.84 -12.09 -12.85
CA LEU A 318 11.06 -13.54 -12.75
C LEU A 318 12.11 -14.04 -13.76
N SER A 319 12.15 -13.48 -14.97
CA SER A 319 13.16 -13.86 -15.97
C SER A 319 14.57 -13.47 -15.55
N TYR A 320 14.75 -12.27 -14.99
CA TYR A 320 16.03 -11.81 -14.47
C TYR A 320 16.44 -12.58 -13.21
N ALA A 321 15.50 -12.91 -12.33
CA ALA A 321 15.75 -13.73 -11.16
C ALA A 321 16.30 -15.12 -11.54
N ARG A 322 15.66 -15.79 -12.52
CA ARG A 322 16.16 -17.07 -13.05
C ARG A 322 17.55 -16.94 -13.69
N ALA A 323 17.90 -15.77 -14.23
CA ALA A 323 19.25 -15.50 -14.72
C ALA A 323 20.24 -15.32 -13.56
N LEU A 324 19.86 -14.62 -12.49
CA LEU A 324 20.67 -14.44 -11.28
C LEU A 324 21.00 -15.78 -10.62
N CYS A 325 20.05 -16.72 -10.59
CA CYS A 325 20.29 -18.08 -10.10
C CYS A 325 21.41 -18.82 -10.83
N ARG A 326 21.70 -18.46 -12.08
CA ARG A 326 22.73 -19.11 -12.91
C ARG A 326 24.02 -18.29 -12.99
N ALA A 327 24.06 -17.12 -12.34
CA ALA A 327 25.24 -16.28 -12.34
C ALA A 327 26.39 -16.97 -11.62
N LYS A 328 27.57 -16.96 -12.23
CA LYS A 328 28.76 -17.68 -11.73
C LYS A 328 29.49 -16.91 -10.65
N ASP A 329 29.42 -15.58 -10.71
CA ASP A 329 30.14 -14.69 -9.82
C ASP A 329 29.37 -13.38 -9.62
N ARG A 330 29.91 -12.57 -8.70
CA ARG A 330 29.33 -11.28 -8.33
C ARG A 330 29.34 -10.26 -9.47
N GLY A 331 30.32 -10.33 -10.38
CA GLY A 331 30.37 -9.47 -11.55
C GLY A 331 29.21 -9.73 -12.51
N GLU A 332 28.90 -11.01 -12.75
CA GLU A 332 27.75 -11.42 -13.56
C GLU A 332 26.42 -11.02 -12.92
N GLN A 333 26.26 -11.20 -11.60
CA GLN A 333 25.07 -10.73 -10.89
C GLN A 333 24.86 -9.22 -11.03
N THR A 334 25.92 -8.43 -10.81
CA THR A 334 25.85 -6.97 -10.97
C THR A 334 25.48 -6.58 -12.39
N ALA A 335 26.06 -7.22 -13.41
CA ALA A 335 25.72 -6.94 -14.80
C ALA A 335 24.24 -7.24 -15.13
N ILE A 336 23.69 -8.33 -14.57
CA ILE A 336 22.28 -8.69 -14.73
C ILE A 336 21.37 -7.63 -14.09
N LEU A 337 21.66 -7.25 -12.83
CA LEU A 337 20.87 -6.25 -12.10
C LEU A 337 20.95 -4.86 -12.73
N THR A 338 22.12 -4.46 -13.23
CA THR A 338 22.28 -3.20 -13.98
C THR A 338 21.40 -3.19 -15.23
N ARG A 339 21.37 -4.30 -16.00
CA ARG A 339 20.53 -4.41 -17.20
C ARG A 339 19.04 -4.36 -16.86
N ALA A 340 18.67 -4.89 -15.70
CA ALA A 340 17.30 -4.84 -15.20
C ALA A 340 16.89 -3.48 -14.62
N GLY A 341 17.80 -2.49 -14.58
CA GLY A 341 17.52 -1.15 -14.03
C GLY A 341 17.45 -1.10 -12.50
N SER A 342 18.07 -2.05 -11.80
CA SER A 342 18.13 -2.07 -10.35
C SER A 342 18.82 -0.80 -9.81
N ALA A 343 18.29 -0.25 -8.72
CA ALA A 343 18.93 0.84 -7.98
C ALA A 343 20.14 0.39 -7.14
N ARG A 344 20.31 -0.92 -6.92
CA ARG A 344 21.36 -1.51 -6.06
C ARG A 344 22.13 -2.67 -6.73
N PRO A 345 22.66 -2.50 -7.95
CA PRO A 345 23.24 -3.62 -8.70
C PRO A 345 24.52 -4.20 -8.05
N ALA A 346 25.24 -3.41 -7.25
CA ALA A 346 26.45 -3.86 -6.55
C ALA A 346 26.17 -4.78 -5.35
N TRP A 347 24.93 -4.78 -4.84
CA TRP A 347 24.56 -5.57 -3.66
C TRP A 347 24.35 -7.04 -4.01
N GLY A 348 23.97 -7.33 -5.26
CA GLY A 348 23.65 -8.69 -5.71
C GLY A 348 22.23 -9.07 -5.31
N ALA A 349 21.93 -10.37 -5.38
CA ALA A 349 20.70 -10.95 -4.86
C ALA A 349 21.06 -12.08 -3.89
N ASP A 350 20.44 -12.08 -2.71
CA ASP A 350 20.75 -13.05 -1.67
C ASP A 350 20.14 -14.43 -2.00
N PRO A 351 20.82 -15.55 -1.65
CA PRO A 351 20.26 -16.89 -1.82
C PRO A 351 18.89 -17.06 -1.15
N TRP A 352 18.67 -16.37 -0.02
CA TRP A 352 17.38 -16.31 0.69
C TRP A 352 16.23 -15.75 -0.17
N ASP A 353 16.52 -14.87 -1.12
CA ASP A 353 15.51 -14.33 -2.04
C ASP A 353 15.35 -15.26 -3.26
N LEU A 354 16.46 -15.79 -3.79
CA LEU A 354 16.43 -16.59 -5.01
C LEU A 354 15.84 -18.01 -4.80
N VAL A 355 15.80 -18.50 -3.55
CA VAL A 355 15.25 -19.84 -3.23
C VAL A 355 13.81 -20.02 -3.71
N TYR A 356 13.01 -18.95 -3.75
CA TYR A 356 11.61 -19.01 -4.22
C TYR A 356 11.51 -19.27 -5.73
N VAL A 357 12.50 -18.82 -6.52
CA VAL A 357 12.48 -18.92 -7.99
C VAL A 357 13.24 -20.14 -8.51
N CYS A 358 14.32 -20.53 -7.84
CA CYS A 358 15.20 -21.61 -8.28
C CYS A 358 15.68 -22.50 -7.12
N PRO A 359 14.74 -23.15 -6.41
CA PRO A 359 15.06 -23.90 -5.20
C PRO A 359 16.02 -25.07 -5.43
N GLU A 360 16.04 -25.66 -6.62
CA GLU A 360 16.93 -26.78 -6.94
C GLU A 360 18.40 -26.33 -7.00
N ILE A 361 18.65 -25.09 -7.47
CA ILE A 361 20.01 -24.54 -7.57
C ILE A 361 20.47 -24.06 -6.20
N ILE A 362 19.65 -23.23 -5.54
CA ILE A 362 19.99 -22.66 -4.25
C ILE A 362 20.04 -23.76 -3.17
N GLY A 363 19.11 -24.70 -3.18
CA GLY A 363 19.05 -25.79 -2.21
C GLY A 363 20.20 -26.79 -2.32
N ALA A 364 20.91 -26.83 -3.45
CA ALA A 364 22.11 -27.67 -3.60
C ALA A 364 23.28 -27.18 -2.73
N THR A 365 23.37 -25.86 -2.49
CA THR A 365 24.40 -25.26 -1.62
C THR A 365 23.85 -24.82 -0.26
N HIS A 366 22.54 -24.53 -0.17
CA HIS A 366 21.85 -24.03 1.01
C HIS A 366 20.58 -24.83 1.33
N PRO A 367 20.70 -26.13 1.67
CA PRO A 367 19.55 -27.00 1.93
C PRO A 367 18.67 -26.52 3.11
N GLU A 368 19.23 -25.76 4.04
CA GLU A 368 18.52 -25.14 5.16
C GLU A 368 17.43 -24.16 4.73
N LEU A 369 17.58 -23.54 3.56
CA LEU A 369 16.60 -22.58 3.02
C LEU A 369 15.32 -23.25 2.56
N LEU A 370 15.38 -24.55 2.23
CA LEU A 370 14.23 -25.32 1.77
C LEU A 370 13.32 -25.79 2.92
N ARG A 371 13.77 -25.66 4.17
CA ARG A 371 13.03 -26.14 5.35
C ARG A 371 11.76 -25.34 5.57
N SER A 372 10.71 -26.04 5.97
CA SER A 372 9.49 -25.44 6.53
C SER A 372 9.79 -24.72 7.84
N THR A 373 8.89 -23.84 8.28
CA THR A 373 9.04 -23.17 9.59
C THR A 373 9.09 -24.20 10.73
N ALA A 374 8.30 -25.27 10.63
CA ALA A 374 8.31 -26.36 11.60
C ALA A 374 9.66 -27.11 11.63
N GLU A 375 10.25 -27.42 10.47
CA GLU A 375 11.56 -28.07 10.40
C GLU A 375 12.69 -27.17 10.87
N LYS A 376 12.66 -25.88 10.54
CA LYS A 376 13.63 -24.89 11.07
C LYS A 376 13.56 -24.83 12.58
N LYS A 377 12.35 -24.76 13.14
CA LYS A 377 12.13 -24.80 14.59
C LYS A 377 12.66 -26.09 15.20
N ALA A 378 12.32 -27.25 14.65
CA ALA A 378 12.80 -28.53 15.16
C ALA A 378 14.33 -28.67 15.09
N ALA A 379 14.96 -28.18 14.02
CA ALA A 379 16.41 -28.16 13.89
C ALA A 379 17.07 -27.20 14.89
N SER A 380 16.48 -26.01 15.12
CA SER A 380 16.93 -25.07 16.14
C SER A 380 16.79 -25.66 17.55
N ASP A 381 15.64 -26.23 17.88
CA ASP A 381 15.39 -26.87 19.18
C ASP A 381 16.36 -28.05 19.42
N ALA A 382 16.67 -28.85 18.38
CA ALA A 382 17.66 -29.93 18.46
C ALA A 382 19.09 -29.41 18.66
N TYR A 383 19.47 -28.35 17.94
CA TYR A 383 20.75 -27.67 18.12
C TYR A 383 20.90 -27.13 19.54
N LEU A 384 19.88 -26.42 20.06
CA LEU A 384 19.88 -25.93 21.44
C LEU A 384 19.97 -27.07 22.45
N ALA A 385 19.25 -28.18 22.24
CA ALA A 385 19.34 -29.36 23.09
C ALA A 385 20.75 -29.96 23.10
N GLU A 386 21.40 -30.06 21.94
CA GLU A 386 22.79 -30.54 21.82
C GLU A 386 23.78 -29.61 22.53
N ARG A 387 23.70 -28.29 22.29
CA ARG A 387 24.57 -27.31 22.96
C ARG A 387 24.38 -27.37 24.48
N ASN A 388 23.14 -27.36 24.95
CA ASN A 388 22.82 -27.47 26.38
C ASN A 388 23.32 -28.80 26.99
N ALA A 389 23.30 -29.90 26.23
CA ALA A 389 23.77 -31.20 26.69
C ALA A 389 25.29 -31.24 26.87
N SER A 390 26.05 -30.31 26.30
CA SER A 390 27.49 -30.17 26.54
C SER A 390 27.79 -29.53 27.90
N CYS A 391 26.90 -28.65 28.37
CA CYS A 391 27.07 -27.97 29.65
C CYS A 391 26.80 -28.88 30.87
N ARG A 392 27.60 -28.67 31.92
CA ARG A 392 27.49 -29.41 33.18
C ARG A 392 27.48 -28.45 34.35
N ASP A 393 26.68 -28.76 35.37
CA ASP A 393 26.69 -28.04 36.64
C ASP A 393 28.10 -28.16 37.27
N PRO A 394 28.88 -27.06 37.39
CA PRO A 394 30.24 -27.11 37.94
C PRO A 394 30.23 -27.32 39.45
N TRP A 395 29.06 -27.26 40.10
CA TRP A 395 28.88 -27.48 41.53
C TRP A 395 27.73 -28.47 41.84
N PRO A 396 27.83 -29.73 41.39
CA PRO A 396 26.70 -30.66 41.40
C PRO A 396 26.28 -31.08 42.81
N ARG A 397 27.20 -31.06 43.79
CA ARG A 397 26.96 -31.42 45.19
C ARG A 397 26.21 -30.35 45.99
N THR A 398 26.27 -29.08 45.57
CA THR A 398 25.56 -27.99 46.24
C THR A 398 24.34 -27.62 45.42
N LYS A 399 23.18 -28.11 45.86
CA LYS A 399 21.91 -27.89 45.16
C LYS A 399 21.31 -26.53 45.53
N GLY A 400 20.90 -25.79 44.50
CA GLY A 400 20.05 -24.62 44.64
C GLY A 400 18.65 -25.00 45.14
N VAL A 401 17.95 -24.07 45.80
CA VAL A 401 16.48 -24.14 45.95
C VAL A 401 15.84 -24.17 44.57
N VAL A 402 16.36 -23.34 43.66
CA VAL A 402 16.18 -23.44 42.23
C VAL A 402 17.54 -23.37 41.54
N GLN A 403 17.69 -24.08 40.44
CA GLN A 403 18.91 -24.04 39.62
C GLN A 403 18.62 -24.43 38.18
N ALA A 404 19.44 -23.94 37.26
CA ALA A 404 19.49 -24.37 35.87
C ALA A 404 20.92 -24.29 35.34
N THR A 405 21.21 -25.12 34.36
CA THR A 405 22.48 -25.12 33.60
C THR A 405 22.09 -25.18 32.13
N ALA A 406 22.60 -24.24 31.34
CA ALA A 406 22.37 -24.16 29.90
C ALA A 406 23.56 -23.51 29.21
N THR A 407 23.62 -23.64 27.89
CA THR A 407 24.47 -22.77 27.07
C THR A 407 23.86 -21.38 27.04
N TYR A 408 24.70 -20.36 27.19
CA TYR A 408 24.33 -18.97 27.00
C TYR A 408 25.00 -18.47 25.73
N PHE A 409 24.20 -18.03 24.76
CA PHE A 409 24.69 -17.52 23.48
C PHE A 409 24.85 -16.00 23.54
N LEU A 410 25.95 -15.50 23.00
CA LEU A 410 26.38 -14.11 22.96
C LEU A 410 26.42 -13.63 21.49
N PHE A 411 26.38 -12.32 21.24
CA PHE A 411 26.57 -11.81 19.87
C PHE A 411 27.99 -12.11 19.37
N ALA A 412 28.08 -12.50 18.09
CA ALA A 412 29.35 -12.76 17.42
C ALA A 412 30.26 -11.53 17.31
N ASP A 413 29.68 -10.32 17.37
CA ASP A 413 30.42 -9.05 17.26
C ASP A 413 30.85 -8.46 18.62
N GLY A 414 30.91 -9.29 19.66
CA GLY A 414 31.51 -8.93 20.95
C GLY A 414 30.56 -8.25 21.93
N ASP A 415 29.48 -8.94 22.32
CA ASP A 415 28.61 -8.45 23.39
C ASP A 415 29.37 -8.34 24.72
N ALA A 416 28.92 -7.45 25.60
CA ALA A 416 29.56 -7.17 26.88
C ALA A 416 29.34 -8.27 27.94
N GLY A 417 28.73 -9.41 27.56
CA GLY A 417 28.37 -10.54 28.41
C GLY A 417 26.86 -10.71 28.59
N TYR A 418 26.39 -11.03 29.80
CA TYR A 418 24.97 -11.24 30.07
C TYR A 418 24.49 -10.59 31.37
N LEU A 419 23.19 -10.29 31.41
CA LEU A 419 22.55 -9.57 32.51
C LEU A 419 21.82 -10.53 33.46
N VAL A 420 22.08 -10.40 34.75
CA VAL A 420 21.15 -10.87 35.80
C VAL A 420 20.36 -9.65 36.26
N HIS A 421 19.05 -9.66 36.04
CA HIS A 421 18.22 -8.49 36.29
C HIS A 421 16.82 -8.83 36.82
N ASP A 422 16.13 -7.81 37.33
CA ASP A 422 14.71 -7.87 37.67
C ASP A 422 13.85 -7.36 36.50
N PRO A 423 13.20 -8.24 35.72
CA PRO A 423 12.40 -7.83 34.56
C PRO A 423 11.13 -7.04 34.95
N GLY A 424 10.72 -7.09 36.23
CA GLY A 424 9.55 -6.37 36.72
C GLY A 424 9.88 -5.02 37.35
N ASP A 425 11.15 -4.57 37.34
CA ASP A 425 11.52 -3.22 37.75
C ASP A 425 11.31 -2.24 36.58
N PRO A 426 10.47 -1.20 36.71
CA PRO A 426 10.32 -0.19 35.65
C PRO A 426 11.64 0.50 35.27
N ALA A 427 12.62 0.51 36.17
CA ALA A 427 13.95 1.05 35.92
C ALA A 427 14.97 0.00 35.43
N ALA A 428 14.53 -1.20 35.03
CA ALA A 428 15.42 -2.29 34.62
C ALA A 428 16.27 -1.93 33.40
N GLY A 429 15.71 -1.22 32.41
CA GLY A 429 16.44 -0.75 31.22
C GLY A 429 17.58 0.19 31.59
N GLU A 430 17.28 1.29 32.29
CA GLU A 430 18.32 2.23 32.77
C GLU A 430 19.33 1.57 33.71
N ALA A 431 18.91 0.56 34.48
CA ALA A 431 19.81 -0.20 35.34
C ALA A 431 20.74 -1.09 34.49
N ALA A 432 20.23 -1.74 33.45
CA ALA A 432 21.02 -2.54 32.52
C ALA A 432 22.05 -1.68 31.80
N GLU A 433 21.66 -0.55 31.21
CA GLU A 433 22.58 0.38 30.54
C GLU A 433 23.71 0.84 31.47
N ARG A 434 23.38 1.29 32.68
CA ARG A 434 24.39 1.68 33.67
C ARG A 434 25.24 0.53 34.18
N ALA A 435 24.74 -0.71 34.14
CA ALA A 435 25.56 -1.87 34.44
C ALA A 435 26.53 -2.11 33.28
N THR A 436 26.09 -1.99 32.03
CA THR A 436 26.94 -2.06 30.84
C THR A 436 28.06 -1.04 30.86
N ASP A 437 27.76 0.24 31.10
CA ASP A 437 28.81 1.27 31.19
C ASP A 437 29.89 0.92 32.22
N LYS A 438 29.47 0.39 33.38
CA LYS A 438 30.35 0.08 34.50
C LYS A 438 31.17 -1.19 34.36
N VAL A 439 30.85 -2.08 33.41
CA VAL A 439 31.62 -3.32 33.22
C VAL A 439 33.05 -3.00 32.78
N TYR A 440 33.20 -1.89 32.05
CA TYR A 440 34.47 -1.38 31.52
C TYR A 440 35.27 -0.55 32.53
N ASP A 441 34.64 -0.07 33.61
CA ASP A 441 35.28 0.85 34.57
C ASP A 441 36.36 0.18 35.43
N ASP A 442 36.13 -1.06 35.90
CA ASP A 442 36.87 -1.61 37.04
C ASP A 442 37.75 -2.83 36.75
N SER A 443 37.97 -3.23 35.48
CA SER A 443 38.71 -4.46 35.07
C SER A 443 38.22 -5.77 35.72
N ALA A 444 37.11 -5.72 36.45
CA ALA A 444 36.48 -6.85 37.13
C ALA A 444 35.50 -7.60 36.22
N GLY A 445 35.24 -7.11 35.00
CA GLY A 445 34.30 -7.72 34.06
C GLY A 445 32.87 -7.83 34.60
N ILE A 446 32.51 -7.08 35.64
CA ILE A 446 31.18 -7.12 36.26
C ILE A 446 30.68 -5.70 36.51
N GLY A 447 29.62 -5.33 35.84
CA GLY A 447 28.92 -4.06 36.01
C GLY A 447 27.76 -4.19 36.98
N VAL A 448 27.57 -3.22 37.89
CA VAL A 448 26.50 -3.29 38.90
C VAL A 448 25.72 -1.99 38.97
N ALA A 449 24.40 -2.11 38.78
CA ALA A 449 23.48 -1.00 38.90
C ALA A 449 22.14 -1.47 39.47
N ARG A 450 21.98 -1.31 40.79
CA ARG A 450 20.72 -1.56 41.52
C ARG A 450 20.11 -2.95 41.27
N SER A 451 19.18 -3.04 40.33
CA SER A 451 18.40 -4.23 39.96
C SER A 451 18.98 -5.00 38.77
N ALA A 452 20.11 -4.57 38.22
CA ALA A 452 20.82 -5.24 37.15
C ALA A 452 22.31 -5.44 37.49
N VAL A 453 22.84 -6.58 37.07
CA VAL A 453 24.26 -6.93 37.11
C VAL A 453 24.65 -7.48 35.74
N LEU A 454 25.55 -6.81 35.04
CA LEU A 454 26.17 -7.31 33.82
C LEU A 454 27.39 -8.14 34.19
N ILE A 455 27.53 -9.31 33.58
CA ILE A 455 28.64 -10.23 33.78
C ILE A 455 29.28 -10.46 32.41
N GLY A 456 30.47 -9.90 32.22
CA GLY A 456 31.29 -10.07 31.02
C GLY A 456 31.93 -11.46 30.95
N HIS A 457 32.40 -11.80 29.76
CA HIS A 457 33.26 -12.94 29.48
C HIS A 457 34.74 -12.52 29.53
N ILE A 458 35.63 -13.51 29.62
CA ILE A 458 37.08 -13.33 29.68
C ILE A 458 37.70 -13.61 28.31
N GLU A 459 37.23 -14.64 27.61
CA GLU A 459 37.65 -14.98 26.26
C GLU A 459 36.66 -14.43 25.23
N ASP A 460 37.15 -14.12 24.03
CA ASP A 460 36.30 -13.71 22.91
C ASP A 460 35.50 -14.92 22.39
N VAL A 461 34.38 -15.20 23.07
CA VAL A 461 33.52 -16.36 22.83
C VAL A 461 32.12 -15.94 22.39
N ILE A 462 31.55 -16.75 21.50
CA ILE A 462 30.16 -16.58 21.02
C ILE A 462 29.15 -17.33 21.87
N ASP A 463 29.60 -18.24 22.73
CA ASP A 463 28.78 -18.89 23.75
C ASP A 463 29.61 -19.39 24.94
N LEU A 464 28.93 -19.63 26.06
CA LEU A 464 29.53 -20.15 27.28
C LEU A 464 28.56 -21.06 28.04
N CYS A 465 29.07 -21.88 28.95
CA CYS A 465 28.21 -22.68 29.82
C CYS A 465 27.83 -21.90 31.08
N LEU A 466 26.55 -21.59 31.24
CA LEU A 466 26.01 -20.85 32.37
C LEU A 466 25.26 -21.77 33.33
N THR A 467 25.65 -21.76 34.60
CA THR A 467 24.88 -22.34 35.70
C THR A 467 24.40 -21.25 36.64
N VAL A 468 23.09 -21.19 36.88
CA VAL A 468 22.49 -20.30 37.88
C VAL A 468 21.95 -21.11 39.06
N LYS A 469 22.16 -20.62 40.28
CA LYS A 469 21.64 -21.25 41.51
C LYS A 469 21.14 -20.20 42.48
N ALA A 470 19.99 -20.46 43.09
CA ALA A 470 19.53 -19.68 44.24
C ALA A 470 19.70 -20.48 45.54
N LEU A 471 20.35 -19.92 46.55
CA LEU A 471 20.56 -20.54 47.86
C LEU A 471 19.87 -19.77 48.97
N ARG A 472 19.42 -20.47 50.02
CA ARG A 472 18.83 -19.82 51.21
C ARG A 472 19.86 -19.07 52.05
N THR A 473 21.12 -19.49 51.96
CA THR A 473 22.23 -18.97 52.75
C THR A 473 23.44 -18.72 51.86
N ALA A 474 24.39 -17.92 52.35
CA ALA A 474 25.60 -17.61 51.60
C ALA A 474 26.40 -18.88 51.28
N PRO A 475 26.83 -19.08 50.01
CA PRO A 475 27.67 -20.22 49.65
C PRO A 475 29.06 -20.13 50.31
N PRO A 476 29.73 -21.26 50.58
CA PRO A 476 31.12 -21.28 51.00
C PRO A 476 32.03 -20.46 50.06
N ARG A 477 33.02 -19.78 50.62
CA ARG A 477 34.02 -19.02 49.85
C ARG A 477 35.04 -19.98 49.26
N ARG A 478 34.77 -20.47 48.04
CA ARG A 478 35.64 -21.38 47.30
C ARG A 478 36.26 -20.67 46.11
N THR A 479 37.57 -20.46 46.13
CA THR A 479 38.31 -19.86 44.99
C THR A 479 39.12 -20.89 44.20
N ALA A 480 39.33 -22.08 44.76
CA ALA A 480 40.06 -23.15 44.12
C ALA A 480 39.33 -23.70 42.88
N GLY A 481 40.02 -23.73 41.75
CA GLY A 481 39.52 -24.21 40.45
C GLY A 481 38.73 -23.18 39.64
N TRP A 482 38.69 -21.92 40.08
CA TRP A 482 38.08 -20.79 39.38
C TRP A 482 39.14 -19.76 39.02
N ASP A 483 39.03 -19.07 37.90
CA ASP A 483 39.97 -18.01 37.53
C ASP A 483 39.55 -16.65 38.09
N GLN A 484 38.24 -16.41 38.22
CA GLN A 484 37.68 -15.21 38.81
C GLN A 484 36.54 -15.54 39.79
N VAL A 485 36.46 -14.84 40.93
CA VAL A 485 35.34 -14.95 41.88
C VAL A 485 35.01 -13.58 42.47
N ASN A 486 33.78 -13.12 42.21
CA ASN A 486 33.29 -11.81 42.63
C ASN A 486 31.91 -11.91 43.28
N GLU A 487 31.66 -11.12 44.32
CA GLU A 487 30.36 -11.03 44.97
C GLU A 487 29.85 -9.58 45.00
N VAL A 488 28.66 -9.37 44.44
CA VAL A 488 28.06 -8.05 44.23
C VAL A 488 26.63 -7.97 44.80
N PRO A 489 26.15 -6.78 45.15
CA PRO A 489 24.76 -6.58 45.54
C PRO A 489 23.83 -6.54 44.32
N ILE A 490 22.61 -7.06 44.47
CA ILE A 490 21.52 -6.86 43.51
C ILE A 490 20.19 -6.72 44.26
N VAL A 491 19.26 -5.94 43.72
CA VAL A 491 17.94 -5.70 44.32
C VAL A 491 16.85 -6.25 43.41
N SER A 492 15.96 -7.06 43.97
CA SER A 492 14.72 -7.48 43.30
C SER A 492 13.55 -6.69 43.88
N ARG A 493 12.93 -5.83 43.07
CA ARG A 493 11.76 -5.01 43.43
C ARG A 493 10.44 -5.70 43.11
N SER A 494 10.41 -6.51 42.07
CA SER A 494 9.23 -7.30 41.70
C SER A 494 9.18 -8.63 42.46
N GLY A 495 10.32 -9.10 42.98
CA GLY A 495 10.48 -10.45 43.50
C GLY A 495 10.88 -11.45 42.41
N ARG A 496 11.36 -10.94 41.26
CA ARG A 496 11.98 -11.71 40.20
C ARG A 496 13.44 -11.31 40.00
N LEU A 497 14.29 -12.30 39.77
CA LEU A 497 15.64 -12.14 39.23
C LEU A 497 15.86 -13.26 38.22
N THR A 498 16.28 -12.94 37.01
CA THR A 498 16.53 -13.92 35.96
C THR A 498 17.67 -13.48 35.05
N VAL A 499 18.07 -14.37 34.17
CA VAL A 499 18.92 -14.09 33.02
C VAL A 499 18.02 -14.12 31.77
N PRO A 500 18.26 -13.27 30.75
CA PRO A 500 17.54 -13.34 29.48
C PRO A 500 17.58 -14.75 28.88
N GLU A 501 16.41 -15.26 28.53
CA GLU A 501 16.26 -16.51 27.78
C GLU A 501 16.31 -16.20 26.29
N MET A 502 16.78 -17.15 25.49
CA MET A 502 16.76 -17.05 24.04
C MET A 502 15.29 -17.06 23.56
N GLY A 503 14.82 -15.92 23.06
CA GLY A 503 13.52 -15.76 22.40
C GLY A 503 13.64 -15.99 20.89
N ASP A 504 13.01 -15.12 20.10
CA ASP A 504 13.17 -15.10 18.63
C ASP A 504 14.50 -14.48 18.17
N GLY A 505 15.33 -13.99 19.11
CA GLY A 505 16.66 -13.42 18.84
C GLY A 505 17.80 -14.43 19.06
N GLU A 506 19.00 -14.06 18.64
CA GLU A 506 20.19 -14.93 18.65
C GLU A 506 20.95 -14.97 20.00
N VAL A 507 20.52 -14.19 21.00
CA VAL A 507 21.22 -14.02 22.29
C VAL A 507 20.34 -14.44 23.46
N GLY A 508 20.92 -15.16 24.41
CA GLY A 508 20.23 -15.58 25.62
C GLY A 508 20.56 -17.02 26.04
N ALA A 509 19.93 -17.43 27.13
CA ALA A 509 20.02 -18.81 27.60
C ALA A 509 19.24 -19.75 26.68
N GLY A 510 19.89 -20.82 26.20
CA GLY A 510 19.27 -21.84 25.36
C GLY A 510 18.27 -22.75 26.08
N ALA A 511 17.97 -22.51 27.36
CA ALA A 511 16.96 -23.22 28.12
C ALA A 511 16.29 -22.29 29.15
N PRO A 512 15.07 -22.61 29.62
CA PRO A 512 14.37 -21.80 30.60
C PRO A 512 15.17 -21.58 31.89
N MET A 513 15.20 -20.33 32.36
CA MET A 513 15.95 -19.88 33.54
C MET A 513 15.02 -19.65 34.72
N PRO A 514 15.32 -20.21 35.91
CA PRO A 514 14.43 -20.09 37.05
C PRO A 514 14.52 -18.69 37.68
N ASN A 515 13.44 -18.29 38.36
CA ASN A 515 13.48 -17.09 39.20
C ASN A 515 14.45 -17.27 40.39
N LEU A 516 15.53 -16.50 40.40
CA LEU A 516 16.58 -16.54 41.41
C LEU A 516 16.22 -15.79 42.71
N ALA A 517 15.16 -14.97 42.71
CA ALA A 517 14.69 -14.22 43.88
C ALA A 517 13.78 -15.07 44.80
N ILE A 518 14.33 -16.15 45.36
CA ILE A 518 13.58 -17.15 46.14
C ILE A 518 12.95 -16.63 47.45
N ALA A 519 13.35 -15.45 47.94
CA ALA A 519 12.77 -14.79 49.12
C ALA A 519 11.80 -13.66 48.73
N GLY A 520 11.40 -13.57 47.46
CA GLY A 520 10.56 -12.51 46.93
C GLY A 520 11.28 -11.18 46.82
N LYS A 521 10.56 -10.09 47.04
CA LYS A 521 11.10 -8.72 46.95
C LYS A 521 12.17 -8.50 48.02
N GLY A 522 13.32 -7.94 47.65
CA GLY A 522 14.36 -7.65 48.63
C GLY A 522 15.75 -7.47 48.05
N ARG A 523 16.73 -7.50 48.95
CA ARG A 523 18.15 -7.41 48.62
C ARG A 523 18.77 -8.79 48.61
N TYR A 524 19.55 -9.02 47.56
CA TYR A 524 20.26 -10.24 47.32
C TYR A 524 21.75 -9.96 47.13
N ARG A 525 22.52 -11.03 47.26
CA ARG A 525 23.92 -11.10 46.93
C ARG A 525 24.05 -12.06 45.77
N LEU A 526 24.83 -11.66 44.79
CA LEU A 526 25.12 -12.43 43.61
C LEU A 526 26.61 -12.70 43.61
N ARG A 527 27.00 -13.97 43.65
CA ARG A 527 28.38 -14.40 43.53
C ARG A 527 28.62 -15.06 42.18
N VAL A 528 29.50 -14.47 41.39
CA VAL A 528 29.93 -14.96 40.09
C VAL A 528 31.24 -15.71 40.25
N TYR A 529 31.30 -16.88 39.65
CA TYR A 529 32.51 -17.66 39.48
C TYR A 529 32.72 -17.86 37.98
N VAL A 530 33.91 -17.53 37.49
CA VAL A 530 34.29 -17.69 36.08
C VAL A 530 35.54 -18.54 36.01
N ARG A 531 35.57 -19.48 35.07
CA ARG A 531 36.78 -20.22 34.72
C ARG A 531 36.85 -20.45 33.23
N VAL A 532 38.07 -20.55 32.74
CA VAL A 532 38.38 -20.86 31.36
C VAL A 532 39.14 -22.18 31.33
N GLY A 533 38.69 -23.10 30.48
CA GLY A 533 39.32 -24.41 30.31
C GLY A 533 39.19 -24.94 28.88
N ASP A 534 39.63 -26.17 28.67
CA ASP A 534 39.68 -26.79 27.33
C ASP A 534 38.30 -26.92 26.65
N ALA A 535 37.21 -26.87 27.44
CA ALA A 535 35.83 -26.93 26.95
C ALA A 535 35.21 -25.54 26.72
N GLY A 536 36.00 -24.47 26.83
CA GLY A 536 35.55 -23.08 26.75
C GLY A 536 35.33 -22.42 28.12
N GLU A 537 34.67 -21.27 28.11
CA GLU A 537 34.37 -20.47 29.30
C GLU A 537 33.13 -20.99 30.04
N GLU A 538 33.22 -21.10 31.37
CA GLU A 538 32.15 -21.60 32.22
C GLU A 538 31.86 -20.65 33.39
N HIS A 539 30.58 -20.30 33.53
CA HIS A 539 30.09 -19.37 34.53
C HIS A 539 29.17 -20.07 35.53
N LEU A 540 29.38 -19.77 36.81
CA LEU A 540 28.47 -20.13 37.89
C LEU A 540 28.01 -18.86 38.62
N VAL A 541 26.72 -18.60 38.56
CA VAL A 541 26.07 -17.48 39.26
C VAL A 541 25.25 -18.01 40.42
N VAL A 542 25.60 -17.60 41.63
CA VAL A 542 24.89 -17.99 42.85
C VAL A 542 24.24 -16.77 43.50
N VAL A 543 22.91 -16.78 43.59
CA VAL A 543 22.10 -15.73 44.21
C VAL A 543 21.62 -16.20 45.59
N PHE A 544 21.72 -15.34 46.60
CA PHE A 544 21.24 -15.65 47.95
C PHE A 544 20.80 -14.38 48.68
N PRO A 545 19.85 -14.44 49.63
CA PRO A 545 19.44 -13.28 50.40
C PRO A 545 20.60 -12.64 51.16
N GLY A 546 20.70 -11.30 51.11
CA GLY A 546 21.72 -10.59 51.88
C GLY A 546 21.66 -9.07 51.74
N ALA A 547 21.88 -8.37 52.85
CA ALA A 547 21.71 -6.91 52.92
C ALA A 547 22.97 -6.09 52.58
N SER A 548 24.13 -6.74 52.44
CA SER A 548 25.40 -6.07 52.18
C SER A 548 25.40 -5.35 50.83
N ARG A 549 25.85 -4.09 50.83
CA ARG A 549 26.04 -3.27 49.63
C ARG A 549 27.46 -3.30 49.09
N LYS A 550 28.40 -3.97 49.78
CA LYS A 550 29.81 -3.98 49.40
C LYS A 550 30.05 -4.93 48.23
N ARG A 551 30.81 -4.53 47.22
CA ARG A 551 31.45 -5.49 46.31
C ARG A 551 32.55 -6.21 47.09
N VAL A 552 32.69 -7.52 46.88
CA VAL A 552 33.75 -8.33 47.46
C VAL A 552 34.41 -9.12 46.34
N GLU A 553 35.66 -8.79 46.05
CA GLU A 553 36.50 -9.55 45.14
C GLU A 553 37.21 -10.65 45.94
N LEU A 554 36.97 -11.92 45.58
CA LEU A 554 37.56 -13.08 46.26
C LEU A 554 38.74 -13.66 45.48
N LYS A 555 38.71 -13.55 44.15
CA LYS A 555 39.82 -13.91 43.26
C LYS A 555 39.74 -13.08 41.97
N ARG A 556 40.87 -12.49 41.57
CA ARG A 556 41.03 -11.78 40.30
C ARG A 556 41.53 -12.73 39.21
N TRP A 557 41.07 -12.51 37.98
CA TRP A 557 41.69 -13.11 36.81
C TRP A 557 43.11 -12.56 36.62
N THR A 558 44.03 -13.43 36.22
CA THR A 558 45.40 -13.06 35.85
C THR A 558 45.66 -13.73 34.52
N ALA A 559 45.95 -12.95 33.48
CA ALA A 559 46.28 -13.47 32.16
C ALA A 559 47.41 -14.51 32.29
N ARG A 560 47.20 -15.69 31.70
CA ARG A 560 48.19 -16.77 31.73
C ARG A 560 49.25 -16.58 30.67
#